data_AF-A0A8N5I675-F1
#
_entry.id   AF-A0A8N5I675-F1
#
_cell.length_a   1.000
_cell.length_b   1.000
_cell.length_c   1.000
_cell.angle_alpha   90.00
_cell.angle_beta   90.00
_cell.angle_gamma   90.00
#
_symmetry.space_group_name_H-M   'P 1'
#
loop_
_entity.id
_entity.type
_entity.pdbx_description
1 polymer ?
#
loop_
_entity_poly.entity_id
_entity_poly.type
_entity_poly.pdbx_seq_one_letter_code
_entity_poly.pdbx_strand_id
1 'polypeptide(L)'
;MSDPPVRPSGTAGPRPPPRVAKALFPCSSCVALFASHGRRFTGAPLGTACVCLCLDRAVTKSEVECLIKLFDTLVAKASSQFAGAGFDRTVFRDTLYNAFGMTDDVVLDRVFSTFDRDNTGCITVEEWVEGLAVLLRGTLEEKMKYCFAIYDLNGDGYISKEEMFQMLKHSLLIQPADEEPDEGVKDLVEIALKKMDYDHDGKLSFTDFEKAVRDENLLLEAFGPCLPDIKSSMSFEQKIFRETPK
;
A
#
# COMPACT_ATOMS: atom_id res chain seq x y z
N MET A 1 -18.84 -25.58 61.02
CA MET A 1 -19.38 -24.53 60.14
C MET A 1 -18.47 -23.34 60.30
N SER A 2 -17.54 -23.16 59.37
CA SER A 2 -16.51 -22.13 59.43
C SER A 2 -16.77 -21.20 58.24
N ASP A 3 -17.10 -19.94 58.52
CA ASP A 3 -17.36 -18.93 57.50
C ASP A 3 -16.10 -18.61 56.66
N PRO A 4 -16.25 -18.29 55.37
CA PRO A 4 -15.13 -17.88 54.53
C PRO A 4 -14.76 -16.40 54.74
N PRO A 5 -13.51 -16.00 54.43
CA PRO A 5 -13.03 -14.64 54.68
C PRO A 5 -13.58 -13.63 53.65
N VAL A 6 -14.00 -12.46 54.17
CA VAL A 6 -14.46 -11.30 53.42
C VAL A 6 -13.28 -10.64 52.70
N ARG A 7 -13.37 -10.46 51.36
CA ARG A 7 -12.41 -9.67 50.56
C ARG A 7 -12.56 -8.17 50.84
N PRO A 8 -11.46 -7.39 50.92
CA PRO A 8 -11.55 -5.94 51.01
C PRO A 8 -11.95 -5.33 49.66
N SER A 9 -12.92 -4.43 49.71
CA SER A 9 -13.40 -3.60 48.60
C SER A 9 -12.33 -2.60 48.18
N GLY A 10 -11.76 -2.80 47.00
CA GLY A 10 -10.83 -1.85 46.37
C GLY A 10 -11.55 -0.56 45.97
N THR A 11 -11.14 0.57 46.56
CA THR A 11 -11.60 1.91 46.17
C THR A 11 -11.02 2.26 44.80
N ALA A 12 -11.89 2.40 43.79
CA ALA A 12 -11.52 2.88 42.47
C ALA A 12 -11.06 4.35 42.55
N GLY A 13 -9.82 4.62 42.16
CA GLY A 13 -9.31 5.99 41.97
C GLY A 13 -10.04 6.73 40.84
N PRO A 14 -9.98 8.07 40.81
CA PRO A 14 -10.69 8.86 39.82
C PRO A 14 -10.16 8.58 38.41
N ARG A 15 -11.08 8.29 37.47
CA ARG A 15 -10.74 8.14 36.04
C ARG A 15 -10.15 9.44 35.51
N PRO A 16 -9.09 9.38 34.66
CA PRO A 16 -8.62 10.56 33.95
C PRO A 16 -9.74 11.09 33.03
N PRO A 17 -9.82 12.41 32.82
CA PRO A 17 -10.83 12.99 31.93
C PRO A 17 -10.65 12.45 30.51
N PRO A 18 -11.75 12.30 29.74
CA PRO A 18 -11.64 11.90 28.34
C PRO A 18 -10.80 12.93 27.59
N ARG A 19 -9.74 12.47 26.93
CA ARG A 19 -8.98 13.30 25.99
C ARG A 19 -9.95 13.72 24.90
N VAL A 20 -10.38 14.98 24.94
CA VAL A 20 -11.17 15.59 23.86
C VAL A 20 -10.28 15.53 22.62
N ALA A 21 -10.63 14.67 21.65
CA ALA A 21 -10.00 14.64 20.35
C ALA A 21 -10.18 16.04 19.73
N LYS A 22 -9.08 16.78 19.55
CA LYS A 22 -9.08 17.98 18.71
C LYS A 22 -9.54 17.53 17.33
N ALA A 23 -10.72 17.99 16.91
CA ALA A 23 -11.18 17.87 15.54
C ALA A 23 -10.14 18.56 14.64
N LEU A 24 -9.32 17.78 13.95
CA LEU A 24 -8.40 18.26 12.93
C LEU A 24 -9.21 18.37 11.64
N PHE A 25 -9.61 19.60 11.31
CA PHE A 25 -10.18 19.94 10.02
C PHE A 25 -9.10 19.82 8.92
N PRO A 26 -9.48 19.50 7.66
CA PRO A 26 -8.54 19.48 6.54
C PRO A 26 -7.88 20.87 6.34
N CYS A 27 -6.61 20.88 5.93
CA CYS A 27 -5.91 22.11 5.57
C CYS A 27 -6.68 22.86 4.48
N SER A 28 -6.98 24.15 4.70
CA SER A 28 -7.79 24.98 3.78
C SER A 28 -7.23 25.03 2.35
N SER A 29 -5.94 24.73 2.17
CA SER A 29 -5.27 24.73 0.86
C SER A 29 -5.57 23.49 0.01
N CYS A 30 -5.82 22.32 0.62
CA CYS A 30 -6.16 21.09 -0.11
C CYS A 30 -7.63 21.12 -0.56
N VAL A 31 -8.53 21.58 0.32
CA VAL A 31 -9.95 21.77 -0.01
C VAL A 31 -10.13 22.75 -1.18
N ALA A 32 -9.30 23.81 -1.24
CA ALA A 32 -9.32 24.78 -2.32
C ALA A 32 -8.85 24.23 -3.67
N LEU A 33 -7.88 23.30 -3.68
CA LEU A 33 -7.32 22.71 -4.92
C LEU A 33 -8.28 21.73 -5.59
N PHE A 34 -8.98 20.91 -4.79
CA PHE A 34 -10.04 20.03 -5.30
C PHE A 34 -11.29 20.81 -5.73
N ALA A 35 -11.62 21.90 -5.00
CA ALA A 35 -12.71 22.80 -5.37
C ALA A 35 -12.44 23.61 -6.65
N SER A 36 -11.19 24.00 -6.93
CA SER A 36 -10.83 24.74 -8.16
C SER A 36 -10.96 23.90 -9.44
N HIS A 37 -10.97 22.57 -9.31
CA HIS A 37 -11.22 21.63 -10.40
C HIS A 37 -12.68 21.12 -10.43
N GLY A 38 -13.59 21.75 -9.66
CA GLY A 38 -15.03 21.43 -9.67
C GLY A 38 -15.41 20.12 -8.97
N ARG A 39 -14.52 19.51 -8.17
CA ARG A 39 -14.79 18.26 -7.45
C ARG A 39 -15.22 18.52 -6.00
N ARG A 40 -16.23 17.80 -5.50
CA ARG A 40 -16.71 17.91 -4.11
C ARG A 40 -15.95 16.95 -3.20
N PHE A 41 -15.47 17.46 -2.07
CA PHE A 41 -14.91 16.65 -0.98
C PHE A 41 -16.05 15.90 -0.26
N THR A 42 -16.21 14.60 -0.52
CA THR A 42 -17.18 13.75 0.19
C THR A 42 -16.52 13.16 1.44
N GLY A 43 -16.46 13.96 2.50
CA GLY A 43 -15.92 13.52 3.79
C GLY A 43 -16.89 12.59 4.53
N ALA A 44 -16.49 11.33 4.75
CA ALA A 44 -17.03 10.47 5.80
C ALA A 44 -16.01 10.39 6.95
N PRO A 45 -16.42 10.48 8.23
CA PRO A 45 -15.47 10.40 9.34
C PRO A 45 -15.32 8.94 9.76
N LEU A 46 -14.26 8.29 9.28
CA LEU A 46 -13.48 7.20 9.90
C LEU A 46 -12.41 6.79 8.87
N GLY A 47 -11.14 7.15 9.11
CA GLY A 47 -9.99 6.73 8.28
C GLY A 47 -9.33 7.80 7.41
N THR A 48 -10.04 8.83 6.97
CA THR A 48 -9.54 9.80 5.95
C THR A 48 -8.69 10.96 6.52
N ALA A 49 -8.64 11.15 7.85
CA ALA A 49 -7.85 12.21 8.46
C ALA A 49 -6.32 12.00 8.33
N CYS A 50 -5.88 10.78 8.00
CA CYS A 50 -4.47 10.45 7.76
C CYS A 50 -3.97 11.01 6.41
N VAL A 51 -4.86 11.08 5.42
CA VAL A 51 -4.56 11.32 4.00
C VAL A 51 -3.89 12.69 3.75
N CYS A 52 -4.37 13.74 4.43
CA CYS A 52 -3.82 15.09 4.24
C CYS A 52 -2.46 15.30 4.93
N LEU A 53 -2.12 14.50 5.95
CA LEU A 53 -0.84 14.63 6.68
C LEU A 53 0.28 13.78 6.06
N CYS A 54 -0.04 12.70 5.34
CA CYS A 54 0.96 11.86 4.67
C CYS A 54 1.53 12.50 3.38
N LEU A 55 0.69 13.21 2.62
CA LEU A 55 1.10 13.84 1.35
C LEU A 55 2.03 15.05 1.52
N ASP A 56 2.01 15.74 2.66
CA ASP A 56 2.73 16.99 2.91
C ASP A 56 4.28 16.81 3.01
N ARG A 57 4.78 15.57 2.89
CA ARG A 57 6.23 15.25 3.02
C ARG A 57 6.87 14.59 1.80
N ALA A 58 6.11 13.99 0.90
CA ALA A 58 6.65 13.19 -0.22
C ALA A 58 6.54 13.89 -1.58
N VAL A 59 5.47 14.64 -1.83
CA VAL A 59 5.16 15.22 -3.14
C VAL A 59 4.68 16.67 -2.96
N THR A 60 5.31 17.60 -3.65
CA THR A 60 4.96 19.03 -3.61
C THR A 60 3.64 19.30 -4.35
N LYS A 61 2.99 20.44 -4.06
CA LYS A 61 1.75 20.84 -4.74
C LYS A 61 1.87 20.82 -6.27
N SER A 62 2.99 21.31 -6.80
CA SER A 62 3.24 21.35 -8.25
C SER A 62 3.45 19.96 -8.84
N GLU A 63 4.03 19.03 -8.09
CA GLU A 63 4.16 17.63 -8.50
C GLU A 63 2.80 16.92 -8.47
N VAL A 64 1.95 17.20 -7.48
CA VAL A 64 0.56 16.71 -7.44
C VAL A 64 -0.21 17.18 -8.67
N GLU A 65 -0.06 18.44 -9.07
CA GLU A 65 -0.66 18.96 -10.31
C GLU A 65 -0.16 18.21 -11.56
N CYS A 66 1.12 17.83 -11.62
CA CYS A 66 1.64 16.98 -12.71
C CYS A 66 1.02 15.57 -12.70
N LEU A 67 0.84 14.96 -11.53
CA LEU A 67 0.20 13.64 -11.40
C LEU A 67 -1.27 13.68 -11.83
N ILE A 68 -1.99 14.75 -11.50
CA ILE A 68 -3.38 14.97 -11.94
C ILE A 68 -3.44 15.14 -13.47
N LYS A 69 -2.53 15.90 -14.08
CA LYS A 69 -2.47 16.03 -15.54
C LYS A 69 -2.21 14.68 -16.24
N LEU A 70 -1.35 13.86 -15.66
CA LEU A 70 -1.11 12.51 -16.14
C LEU A 70 -2.40 11.66 -16.03
N PHE A 71 -3.07 11.71 -14.88
CA PHE A 71 -4.36 11.05 -14.66
C PHE A 71 -5.40 11.44 -15.73
N ASP A 72 -5.61 12.74 -15.96
CA ASP A 72 -6.57 13.23 -16.97
C ASP A 72 -6.21 12.73 -18.39
N THR A 73 -4.91 12.64 -18.70
CA THR A 73 -4.43 12.08 -19.97
C THR A 73 -4.73 10.58 -20.10
N LEU A 74 -4.63 9.82 -19.01
CA LEU A 74 -4.95 8.39 -18.99
C LEU A 74 -6.47 8.16 -19.10
N VAL A 75 -7.27 8.93 -18.38
CA VAL A 75 -8.74 8.89 -18.48
C VAL A 75 -9.21 9.23 -19.89
N ALA A 76 -8.58 10.21 -20.57
CA ALA A 76 -8.90 10.53 -21.95
C ALA A 76 -8.56 9.41 -22.96
N LYS A 77 -7.59 8.54 -22.63
CA LYS A 77 -7.24 7.35 -23.43
C LYS A 77 -8.14 6.14 -23.12
N ALA A 78 -8.71 6.07 -21.93
CA ALA A 78 -9.61 4.99 -21.53
C ALA A 78 -10.92 5.06 -22.34
N SER A 79 -11.32 3.94 -22.94
CA SER A 79 -12.54 3.88 -23.76
C SER A 79 -13.80 3.90 -22.89
N SER A 80 -14.41 5.09 -22.73
CA SER A 80 -15.84 5.41 -22.46
C SER A 80 -16.71 4.62 -21.45
N GLN A 81 -16.27 3.54 -20.80
CA GLN A 81 -17.10 2.79 -19.83
C GLN A 81 -17.19 3.51 -18.47
N PHE A 82 -16.17 4.27 -18.09
CA PHE A 82 -16.11 5.04 -16.83
C PHE A 82 -16.01 6.53 -17.12
N ALA A 83 -17.04 7.09 -17.75
CA ALA A 83 -17.08 8.50 -18.10
C ALA A 83 -16.95 9.40 -16.86
N GLY A 84 -15.73 9.88 -16.60
CA GLY A 84 -15.40 10.95 -15.64
C GLY A 84 -15.00 10.54 -14.23
N ALA A 85 -14.98 9.25 -13.89
CA ALA A 85 -14.68 8.80 -12.52
C ALA A 85 -13.25 8.29 -12.32
N GLY A 86 -12.67 7.63 -13.32
CA GLY A 86 -11.36 6.98 -13.20
C GLY A 86 -10.96 6.22 -14.45
N PHE A 87 -9.95 5.38 -14.34
CA PHE A 87 -9.56 4.43 -15.38
C PHE A 87 -9.46 3.00 -14.82
N ASP A 88 -9.60 2.02 -15.71
CA ASP A 88 -9.71 0.61 -15.35
C ASP A 88 -8.34 -0.06 -15.14
N ARG A 89 -8.40 -1.34 -14.75
CA ARG A 89 -7.22 -2.17 -14.51
C ARG A 89 -6.32 -2.29 -15.74
N THR A 90 -6.87 -2.29 -16.95
CA THR A 90 -6.08 -2.41 -18.18
C THR A 90 -5.21 -1.18 -18.39
N VAL A 91 -5.79 0.02 -18.29
CA VAL A 91 -5.03 1.28 -18.42
C VAL A 91 -3.99 1.41 -17.31
N PHE A 92 -4.33 1.01 -16.09
CA PHE A 92 -3.39 1.01 -14.97
C PHE A 92 -2.18 0.11 -15.23
N ARG A 93 -2.43 -1.15 -15.64
CA ARG A 93 -1.38 -2.14 -15.93
C ARG A 93 -0.45 -1.68 -17.05
N ASP A 94 -1.02 -1.19 -18.16
CA ASP A 94 -0.23 -0.65 -19.27
C ASP A 94 0.63 0.52 -18.81
N THR A 95 0.10 1.37 -17.92
CA THR A 95 0.86 2.50 -17.38
C THR A 95 2.02 2.03 -16.51
N LEU A 96 1.82 1.10 -15.59
CA LEU A 96 2.90 0.58 -14.74
C LEU A 96 3.94 -0.23 -15.53
N TYR A 97 3.51 -1.00 -16.53
CA TYR A 97 4.42 -1.70 -17.44
C TYR A 97 5.33 -0.72 -18.17
N ASN A 98 4.77 0.32 -18.78
CA ASN A 98 5.53 1.31 -19.55
C ASN A 98 6.37 2.26 -18.69
N ALA A 99 5.89 2.60 -17.49
CA ALA A 99 6.55 3.53 -16.58
C ALA A 99 7.64 2.86 -15.75
N PHE A 100 7.37 1.65 -15.24
CA PHE A 100 8.16 0.98 -14.22
C PHE A 100 8.74 -0.36 -14.65
N GLY A 101 8.38 -0.87 -15.83
CA GLY A 101 8.87 -2.16 -16.32
C GLY A 101 8.32 -3.35 -15.53
N MET A 102 7.23 -3.16 -14.78
CA MET A 102 6.59 -4.25 -14.03
C MET A 102 5.88 -5.18 -15.00
N THR A 103 6.28 -6.44 -15.04
CA THR A 103 5.78 -7.44 -16.02
C THR A 103 5.03 -8.60 -15.39
N ASP A 104 5.08 -8.75 -14.07
CA ASP A 104 4.37 -9.81 -13.38
C ASP A 104 2.89 -9.44 -13.22
N ASP A 105 2.04 -10.18 -13.92
CA ASP A 105 0.60 -9.93 -13.96
C ASP A 105 -0.08 -10.09 -12.59
N VAL A 106 0.41 -11.01 -11.76
CA VAL A 106 -0.13 -11.23 -10.41
C VAL A 106 0.23 -10.03 -9.55
N VAL A 107 1.50 -9.61 -9.55
CA VAL A 107 1.94 -8.42 -8.82
C VAL A 107 1.20 -7.17 -9.30
N LEU A 108 1.06 -6.98 -10.61
CA LEU A 108 0.35 -5.83 -11.19
C LEU A 108 -1.13 -5.78 -10.75
N ASP A 109 -1.81 -6.92 -10.74
CA ASP A 109 -3.19 -7.01 -10.26
C ASP A 109 -3.30 -6.70 -8.75
N ARG A 110 -2.31 -7.14 -7.95
CA ARG A 110 -2.24 -6.83 -6.52
C ARG A 110 -1.93 -5.36 -6.24
N VAL A 111 -1.02 -4.77 -7.01
CA VAL A 111 -0.72 -3.34 -6.96
C VAL A 111 -1.97 -2.53 -7.29
N PHE A 112 -2.75 -2.95 -8.31
CA PHE A 112 -4.04 -2.32 -8.62
C PHE A 112 -4.98 -2.39 -7.42
N SER A 113 -5.18 -3.57 -6.82
CA SER A 113 -6.03 -3.74 -5.64
C SER A 113 -5.56 -2.95 -4.42
N THR A 114 -4.26 -2.64 -4.33
CA THR A 114 -3.70 -1.80 -3.25
C THR A 114 -3.96 -0.31 -3.50
N PHE A 115 -4.07 0.11 -4.76
CA PHE A 115 -4.47 1.46 -5.13
C PHE A 115 -5.99 1.65 -5.03
N ASP A 116 -6.79 0.69 -5.50
CA ASP A 116 -8.26 0.65 -5.49
C ASP A 116 -8.80 0.27 -4.10
N ARG A 117 -8.80 1.24 -3.17
CA ARG A 117 -9.13 0.98 -1.75
C ARG A 117 -10.63 0.77 -1.53
N ASP A 118 -11.45 1.38 -2.37
CA ASP A 118 -12.90 1.22 -2.32
C ASP A 118 -13.40 0.02 -3.14
N ASN A 119 -12.49 -0.71 -3.79
CA ASN A 119 -12.77 -1.89 -4.62
C ASN A 119 -13.83 -1.60 -5.69
N THR A 120 -13.79 -0.41 -6.27
CA THR A 120 -14.69 -0.03 -7.34
C THR A 120 -14.31 -0.65 -8.69
N GLY A 121 -13.11 -1.22 -8.79
CA GLY A 121 -12.54 -1.71 -10.04
C GLY A 121 -12.01 -0.58 -10.92
N CYS A 122 -11.87 0.62 -10.37
CA CYS A 122 -11.38 1.82 -11.04
C CYS A 122 -10.44 2.60 -10.13
N ILE A 123 -9.42 3.22 -10.69
CA ILE A 123 -8.54 4.11 -9.91
C ILE A 123 -9.06 5.55 -10.01
N THR A 124 -9.40 6.12 -8.86
CA THR A 124 -9.74 7.54 -8.71
C THR A 124 -8.49 8.42 -8.73
N VAL A 125 -8.65 9.75 -8.88
CA VAL A 125 -7.50 10.67 -8.90
C VAL A 125 -6.80 10.72 -7.55
N GLU A 126 -7.56 10.61 -6.46
CA GLU A 126 -7.06 10.53 -5.10
C GLU A 126 -6.19 9.28 -4.91
N GLU A 127 -6.71 8.11 -5.28
CA GLU A 127 -5.98 6.83 -5.20
C GLU A 127 -4.72 6.80 -6.07
N TRP A 128 -4.80 7.39 -7.26
CA TRP A 128 -3.67 7.54 -8.17
C TRP A 128 -2.53 8.35 -7.55
N VAL A 129 -2.85 9.54 -7.03
CA VAL A 129 -1.85 10.44 -6.45
C VAL A 129 -1.26 9.84 -5.18
N GLU A 130 -2.09 9.26 -4.32
CA GLU A 130 -1.65 8.64 -3.06
C GLU A 130 -0.80 7.40 -3.30
N GLY A 131 -1.25 6.51 -4.17
CA GLY A 131 -0.52 5.29 -4.50
C GLY A 131 0.83 5.60 -5.12
N LEU A 132 0.90 6.54 -6.07
CA LEU A 132 2.18 6.96 -6.66
C LEU A 132 3.09 7.70 -5.66
N ALA A 133 2.55 8.46 -4.72
CA ALA A 133 3.35 9.10 -3.68
C ALA A 133 4.10 8.06 -2.83
N VAL A 134 3.40 6.99 -2.41
CA VAL A 134 4.02 5.87 -1.68
C VAL A 134 4.98 5.09 -2.56
N LEU A 135 4.58 4.79 -3.80
CA LEU A 135 5.36 3.97 -4.72
C LEU A 135 6.71 4.63 -5.08
N LEU A 136 6.71 5.95 -5.31
CA LEU A 136 7.90 6.71 -5.71
C LEU A 136 8.75 7.14 -4.51
N ARG A 137 8.11 7.71 -3.47
CA ARG A 137 8.79 8.42 -2.38
C ARG A 137 8.32 8.03 -0.98
N GLY A 138 7.63 6.90 -0.87
CA GLY A 138 7.17 6.38 0.42
C GLY A 138 8.33 6.11 1.37
N THR A 139 8.08 6.38 2.64
CA THR A 139 8.95 5.96 3.75
C THR A 139 9.02 4.44 3.85
N LEU A 140 10.00 3.92 4.59
CA LEU A 140 10.09 2.47 4.82
C LEU A 140 8.79 1.92 5.45
N GLU A 141 8.15 2.65 6.36
CA GLU A 141 6.90 2.22 6.99
C GLU A 141 5.74 2.13 6.01
N GLU A 142 5.60 3.10 5.12
CA GLU A 142 4.57 3.09 4.07
C GLU A 142 4.83 1.96 3.07
N LYS A 143 6.10 1.75 2.70
CA LYS A 143 6.50 0.65 1.82
C LYS A 143 6.23 -0.72 2.48
N MET A 144 6.49 -0.89 3.77
CA MET A 144 6.17 -2.13 4.48
C MET A 144 4.67 -2.43 4.44
N LYS A 145 3.82 -1.44 4.72
CA LYS A 145 2.35 -1.58 4.64
C LYS A 145 1.89 -1.91 3.23
N TYR A 146 2.50 -1.28 2.23
CA TYR A 146 2.20 -1.49 0.82
C TYR A 146 2.58 -2.90 0.35
N CYS A 147 3.82 -3.34 0.60
CA CYS A 147 4.29 -4.68 0.26
C CYS A 147 3.46 -5.75 0.98
N PHE A 148 3.14 -5.55 2.25
CA PHE A 148 2.30 -6.48 3.01
C PHE A 148 0.91 -6.65 2.38
N ALA A 149 0.25 -5.55 2.00
CA ALA A 149 -1.06 -5.60 1.33
C ALA A 149 -1.02 -6.31 -0.04
N ILE A 150 0.12 -6.25 -0.73
CA ILE A 150 0.33 -6.98 -1.98
C ILE A 150 0.42 -8.49 -1.72
N TYR A 151 1.14 -8.89 -0.66
CA TYR A 151 1.38 -10.29 -0.31
C TYR A 151 0.20 -10.98 0.38
N ASP A 152 -0.61 -10.24 1.15
CA ASP A 152 -1.85 -10.73 1.77
C ASP A 152 -2.97 -10.84 0.72
N LEU A 153 -3.00 -11.96 -0.01
CA LEU A 153 -3.85 -12.13 -1.19
C LEU A 153 -5.33 -12.11 -0.84
N ASN A 154 -5.70 -12.69 0.30
CA ASN A 154 -7.08 -12.79 0.74
C ASN A 154 -7.54 -11.59 1.61
N GLY A 155 -6.62 -10.74 2.08
CA GLY A 155 -6.90 -9.55 2.88
C GLY A 155 -7.27 -9.87 4.34
N ASP A 156 -6.85 -11.02 4.87
CA ASP A 156 -7.19 -11.45 6.23
C ASP A 156 -6.26 -10.87 7.31
N GLY A 157 -5.25 -10.10 6.89
CA GLY A 157 -4.26 -9.47 7.75
C GLY A 157 -3.06 -10.36 8.07
N TYR A 158 -2.93 -11.51 7.42
CA TYR A 158 -1.81 -12.43 7.54
C TYR A 158 -1.33 -12.89 6.16
N ILE A 159 -0.04 -13.17 6.04
CA ILE A 159 0.52 -13.84 4.87
C ILE A 159 0.67 -15.31 5.22
N SER A 160 -0.17 -16.16 4.63
CA SER A 160 -0.16 -17.60 4.81
C SER A 160 0.93 -18.29 3.98
N LYS A 161 1.27 -19.55 4.32
CA LYS A 161 2.21 -20.38 3.54
C LYS A 161 1.82 -20.48 2.07
N GLU A 162 0.53 -20.60 1.79
CA GLU A 162 0.00 -20.72 0.43
C GLU A 162 0.23 -19.42 -0.35
N GLU A 163 0.01 -18.27 0.27
CA GLU A 163 0.23 -16.96 -0.36
C GLU A 163 1.71 -16.71 -0.61
N MET A 164 2.59 -17.05 0.34
CA MET A 164 4.05 -17.00 0.12
C MET A 164 4.46 -17.89 -1.06
N PHE A 165 3.93 -19.12 -1.11
CA PHE A 165 4.22 -20.06 -2.18
C PHE A 165 3.79 -19.49 -3.54
N GLN A 166 2.57 -18.96 -3.64
CA GLN A 166 2.07 -18.37 -4.87
C GLN A 166 2.92 -17.18 -5.32
N MET A 167 3.22 -16.24 -4.41
CA MET A 167 4.05 -15.07 -4.74
C MET A 167 5.45 -15.45 -5.20
N LEU A 168 6.12 -16.36 -4.48
CA LEU A 168 7.46 -16.83 -4.83
C LEU A 168 7.48 -17.61 -6.15
N LYS A 169 6.46 -18.42 -6.43
CA LYS A 169 6.34 -19.17 -7.68
C LYS A 169 6.20 -18.25 -8.90
N HIS A 170 5.53 -17.12 -8.75
CA HIS A 170 5.40 -16.14 -9.82
C HIS A 170 6.66 -15.26 -9.99
N SER A 171 7.26 -14.84 -8.87
CA SER A 171 8.47 -14.03 -8.89
C SER A 171 9.72 -14.78 -9.36
N LEU A 172 9.83 -16.06 -9.01
CA LEU A 172 10.90 -16.91 -9.47
C LEU A 172 10.42 -17.49 -10.80
N LEU A 173 10.76 -16.81 -11.90
CA LEU A 173 10.75 -17.42 -13.24
C LEU A 173 11.77 -18.57 -13.24
N ILE A 174 11.46 -19.68 -12.56
CA ILE A 174 12.30 -20.86 -12.52
C ILE A 174 12.37 -21.36 -13.95
N GLN A 175 13.52 -21.13 -14.58
CA GLN A 175 13.86 -21.72 -15.86
C GLN A 175 13.81 -23.25 -15.68
N PRO A 176 13.16 -24.00 -16.59
CA PRO A 176 13.07 -25.43 -16.45
C PRO A 176 14.43 -26.04 -16.79
N ALA A 177 15.16 -26.47 -15.78
CA ALA A 177 16.26 -27.42 -15.94
C ALA A 177 16.36 -28.26 -14.66
N ASP A 178 15.63 -29.38 -14.68
CA ASP A 178 15.91 -30.61 -13.93
C ASP A 178 15.52 -30.76 -12.45
N GLU A 179 14.86 -29.79 -11.81
CA GLU A 179 14.22 -29.96 -10.48
C GLU A 179 12.71 -29.63 -10.54
N GLU A 180 11.88 -30.36 -9.79
CA GLU A 180 10.48 -29.99 -9.60
C GLU A 180 10.44 -28.58 -8.96
N PRO A 181 10.00 -27.54 -9.70
CA PRO A 181 10.13 -26.14 -9.26
C PRO A 181 9.39 -25.86 -7.95
N ASP A 182 8.49 -26.74 -7.56
CA ASP A 182 7.66 -26.61 -6.37
C ASP A 182 8.42 -26.98 -5.06
N GLU A 183 9.42 -27.85 -5.08
CA GLU A 183 10.19 -28.19 -3.85
C GLU A 183 11.11 -27.04 -3.43
N GLY A 184 11.81 -26.41 -4.38
CA GLY A 184 12.66 -25.25 -4.09
C GLY A 184 11.85 -24.06 -3.54
N VAL A 185 10.63 -23.85 -4.03
CA VAL A 185 9.75 -22.80 -3.49
C VAL A 185 9.28 -23.15 -2.07
N LYS A 186 8.95 -24.41 -1.78
CA LYS A 186 8.59 -24.85 -0.41
C LYS A 186 9.74 -24.60 0.58
N ASP A 187 10.97 -24.91 0.19
CA ASP A 187 12.14 -24.62 1.03
C ASP A 187 12.29 -23.13 1.32
N LEU A 188 12.05 -22.26 0.31
CA LEU A 188 12.06 -20.81 0.51
C LEU A 188 10.95 -20.33 1.44
N VAL A 189 9.75 -20.91 1.35
CA VAL A 189 8.64 -20.61 2.28
C VAL A 189 9.02 -20.97 3.72
N GLU A 190 9.60 -22.15 3.94
CA GLU A 190 10.04 -22.56 5.28
C GLU A 190 11.19 -21.71 5.81
N ILE A 191 12.12 -21.29 4.94
CA ILE A 191 13.18 -20.33 5.31
C ILE A 191 12.58 -18.98 5.70
N ALA A 192 11.61 -18.48 4.93
CA ALA A 192 10.93 -17.22 5.21
C ALA A 192 10.24 -17.25 6.58
N LEU A 193 9.45 -18.30 6.84
CA LEU A 193 8.82 -18.48 8.16
C LEU A 193 9.85 -18.56 9.28
N LYS A 194 10.87 -19.41 9.15
CA LYS A 194 11.90 -19.53 10.17
C LYS A 194 12.56 -18.19 10.52
N LYS A 195 12.62 -17.27 9.57
CA LYS A 195 13.30 -15.98 9.71
C LYS A 195 12.37 -14.84 10.11
N MET A 196 11.10 -14.89 9.71
CA MET A 196 10.15 -13.78 9.84
C MET A 196 9.03 -14.08 10.83
N ASP A 197 8.65 -15.34 11.04
CA ASP A 197 7.57 -15.76 11.95
C ASP A 197 8.11 -15.80 13.40
N TYR A 198 7.86 -14.74 14.17
CA TYR A 198 8.39 -14.60 15.53
C TYR A 198 7.50 -15.24 16.59
N ASP A 199 6.20 -15.37 16.35
CA ASP A 199 5.25 -16.00 17.29
C ASP A 199 4.99 -17.48 17.00
N HIS A 200 5.51 -17.98 15.88
CA HIS A 200 5.51 -19.38 15.46
C HIS A 200 4.11 -19.93 15.22
N ASP A 201 3.20 -19.10 14.72
CA ASP A 201 1.84 -19.50 14.37
C ASP A 201 1.71 -20.08 12.94
N GLY A 202 2.81 -20.06 12.17
CA GLY A 202 2.90 -20.64 10.83
C GLY A 202 2.42 -19.71 9.71
N LYS A 203 2.18 -18.44 10.00
CA LYS A 203 1.84 -17.37 9.07
C LYS A 203 2.58 -16.09 9.49
N LEU A 204 2.51 -15.02 8.69
CA LEU A 204 3.15 -13.75 9.03
C LEU A 204 2.10 -12.69 9.29
N SER A 205 2.03 -12.18 10.52
CA SER A 205 1.29 -10.96 10.80
C SER A 205 2.05 -9.73 10.29
N PHE A 206 1.37 -8.58 10.20
CA PHE A 206 2.06 -7.32 9.90
C PHE A 206 3.18 -7.00 10.91
N THR A 207 3.02 -7.39 12.18
CA THR A 207 4.02 -7.13 13.22
C THR A 207 5.29 -7.97 12.98
N ASP A 208 5.12 -9.22 12.57
CA ASP A 208 6.23 -10.10 12.19
C ASP A 208 6.99 -9.56 11.00
N PHE A 209 6.25 -9.22 9.93
CA PHE A 209 6.80 -8.65 8.72
C PHE A 209 7.54 -7.33 8.99
N GLU A 210 6.92 -6.39 9.71
CA GLU A 210 7.53 -5.10 10.05
C GLU A 210 8.83 -5.30 10.83
N LYS A 211 8.83 -6.17 11.84
CA LYS A 211 10.01 -6.43 12.66
C LYS A 211 11.14 -7.05 11.82
N ALA A 212 10.82 -8.04 11.01
CA ALA A 212 11.80 -8.70 10.14
C ALA A 212 12.43 -7.72 9.13
N VAL A 213 11.63 -6.84 8.51
CA VAL A 213 12.13 -5.84 7.56
C VAL A 213 12.96 -4.76 8.24
N ARG A 214 12.63 -4.38 9.48
CA ARG A 214 13.43 -3.43 10.26
C ARG A 214 14.78 -4.01 10.65
N ASP A 215 14.83 -5.30 10.97
CA ASP A 215 16.08 -6.01 11.26
C ASP A 215 16.91 -6.21 9.97
N GLU A 216 16.26 -6.59 8.87
CA GLU A 216 16.87 -6.82 7.56
C GLU A 216 16.06 -6.19 6.42
N ASN A 217 16.43 -4.99 6.00
CA ASN A 217 15.70 -4.22 4.96
C ASN A 217 15.57 -4.95 3.61
N LEU A 218 16.42 -5.95 3.34
CA LEU A 218 16.32 -6.78 2.12
C LEU A 218 15.08 -7.67 2.10
N LEU A 219 14.45 -7.91 3.25
CA LEU A 219 13.22 -8.72 3.35
C LEU A 219 11.96 -7.99 2.92
N LEU A 220 12.04 -6.68 2.63
CA LEU A 220 10.89 -5.89 2.18
C LEU A 220 10.23 -6.48 0.92
N GLU A 221 11.05 -7.01 0.01
CA GLU A 221 10.62 -7.64 -1.23
C GLU A 221 10.89 -9.17 -1.24
N ALA A 222 10.85 -9.81 -0.07
CA ALA A 222 11.23 -11.21 0.12
C ALA A 222 10.44 -12.20 -0.74
N PHE A 223 9.17 -11.91 -1.04
CA PHE A 223 8.29 -12.77 -1.85
C PHE A 223 8.21 -12.35 -3.31
N GLY A 224 9.02 -11.37 -3.72
CA GLY A 224 9.12 -10.90 -5.09
C GLY A 224 9.07 -9.38 -5.21
N PRO A 225 9.60 -8.83 -6.32
CA PRO A 225 9.63 -7.41 -6.56
C PRO A 225 8.21 -6.86 -6.74
N CYS A 226 7.86 -5.87 -5.94
CA CYS A 226 6.55 -5.21 -5.96
C CYS A 226 6.65 -3.68 -5.96
N LEU A 227 7.87 -3.15 -5.82
CA LEU A 227 8.19 -1.75 -5.95
C LEU A 227 8.94 -1.48 -7.27
N PRO A 228 8.78 -0.29 -7.87
CA PRO A 228 9.56 0.09 -9.03
C PRO A 228 11.04 0.21 -8.67
N ASP A 229 11.90 -0.21 -9.59
CA ASP A 229 13.33 -0.02 -9.41
C ASP A 229 13.70 1.48 -9.40
N ILE A 230 14.85 1.79 -8.79
CA ILE A 230 15.32 3.16 -8.61
C ILE A 230 15.49 3.88 -9.96
N LYS A 231 15.93 3.19 -11.02
CA LYS A 231 16.15 3.82 -12.33
C LYS A 231 14.82 4.16 -13.00
N SER A 232 13.85 3.24 -12.95
CA SER A 232 12.52 3.48 -13.50
C SER A 232 11.78 4.56 -12.73
N SER A 233 11.87 4.57 -11.40
CA SER A 233 11.34 5.64 -10.56
C SER A 233 11.94 7.01 -10.93
N MET A 234 13.28 7.10 -11.03
CA MET A 234 13.95 8.33 -11.44
C MET A 234 13.57 8.75 -12.86
N SER A 235 13.46 7.81 -13.81
CA SER A 235 13.05 8.09 -15.19
C SER A 235 11.62 8.63 -15.24
N PHE A 236 10.71 8.06 -14.46
CA PHE A 236 9.34 8.53 -14.34
C PHE A 236 9.27 9.94 -13.75
N GLU A 237 9.92 10.18 -12.61
CA GLU A 237 9.96 11.50 -11.99
C GLU A 237 10.54 12.57 -12.92
N GLN A 238 11.60 12.23 -13.67
CA GLN A 238 12.20 13.15 -14.63
C GLN A 238 11.26 13.50 -15.78
N LYS A 239 10.43 12.56 -16.24
CA LYS A 239 9.46 12.80 -17.30
C LYS A 239 8.26 13.61 -16.82
N ILE A 240 7.79 13.37 -15.61
CA ILE A 240 6.53 13.94 -15.11
C ILE A 240 6.73 15.26 -14.34
N PHE A 241 7.81 15.39 -13.56
CA PHE A 241 7.98 16.54 -12.65
C PHE A 241 8.85 17.67 -13.21
N ARG A 242 9.66 17.44 -14.25
CA ARG A 242 10.61 18.45 -14.76
C ARG A 242 10.00 19.64 -15.49
N GLU A 243 8.70 19.68 -15.73
CA GLU A 243 8.03 20.83 -16.37
C GLU A 243 7.68 21.98 -15.40
N THR A 244 8.09 21.91 -14.14
CA THR A 244 7.83 22.98 -13.16
C THR A 244 9.02 23.93 -13.06
N PRO A 245 8.93 25.18 -13.55
CA PRO A 245 9.92 26.19 -13.23
C PRO A 245 9.85 26.45 -11.72
N LYS A 246 11.01 26.37 -11.05
CA LYS A 246 11.16 26.79 -9.65
C LYS A 246 10.84 28.27 -9.46
#